data_AF-F6RY93-F1
#
_entry.id   AF-F6RY93-F1
#
_cell.length_a   1.000
_cell.length_b   1.000
_cell.length_c   1.000
_cell.angle_alpha   90.00
_cell.angle_beta   90.00
_cell.angle_gamma   90.00
#
_symmetry.space_group_name_H-M   'P 1'
#
loop_
_entity.id
_entity.type
_entity.pdbx_description
1 polymer ?
#
loop_
_entity_poly.entity_id
_entity_poly.type
_entity_poly.pdbx_seq_one_letter_code
_entity_poly.pdbx_strand_id
1 'polypeptide(L)'
;MECYGIVFPENCVSYYGLHDLECLITIWEEVDCKVMGWRYPGNLTVSDADALRSSNLREIIQNMKSVKLAADDGNDDHQLNCYGIVRRVHFT
;
A
#
# COMPACT_ATOMS: atom_id res chain seq x y z
N MET A 1 5.88 11.60 28.58
CA MET A 1 4.97 12.13 27.55
C MET A 1 5.40 11.48 26.26
N GLU A 2 4.54 10.71 25.62
CA GLU A 2 4.85 10.08 24.33
C GLU A 2 4.59 11.11 23.23
N CYS A 3 5.57 11.37 22.37
CA CYS A 3 5.38 12.19 21.18
C CYS A 3 4.53 11.38 20.21
N TYR A 4 3.21 11.62 20.20
CA TYR A 4 2.30 11.06 19.20
C TYR A 4 2.56 11.72 17.85
N GLY A 5 3.49 11.14 17.10
CA GLY A 5 3.83 11.53 15.73
C GLY A 5 3.69 10.33 14.79
N ILE A 6 3.62 10.61 13.49
CA ILE A 6 3.78 9.58 12.48
C ILE A 6 5.27 9.27 12.33
N VAL A 7 5.64 7.99 12.44
CA VAL A 7 6.97 7.54 12.05
C VAL A 7 6.98 7.48 10.54
N PHE A 8 7.95 8.15 9.92
CA PHE A 8 8.08 8.16 8.47
C PHE A 8 8.70 6.82 8.04
N PRO A 9 8.08 6.11 7.10
CA PRO A 9 8.70 4.98 6.43
C PRO A 9 10.04 5.37 5.82
N GLU A 10 10.95 4.40 5.68
CA GLU A 10 12.21 4.60 4.95
C GLU A 10 11.87 5.10 3.53
N ASN A 11 12.54 6.14 3.03
CA ASN A 11 12.26 6.84 1.76
C ASN A 11 11.07 7.81 1.73
N CYS A 12 10.25 7.89 2.77
CA CYS A 12 9.27 8.96 2.89
C CYS A 12 9.87 10.19 3.58
N VAL A 13 9.76 11.38 2.97
CA VAL A 13 10.35 12.64 3.50
C VAL A 13 9.33 13.77 3.72
N SER A 14 8.08 13.59 3.27
CA SER A 14 7.01 14.58 3.39
C SER A 14 5.76 13.96 4.03
N TYR A 15 5.00 14.76 4.78
CA TYR A 15 3.68 14.36 5.26
C TYR A 15 2.57 14.72 4.28
N TYR A 16 2.65 15.85 3.58
CA TYR A 16 1.53 16.45 2.81
C TYR A 16 1.62 16.18 1.29
N GLY A 17 2.20 15.06 0.88
CA GLY A 17 2.31 14.72 -0.55
C GLY A 17 3.66 15.06 -1.18
N LEU A 18 3.68 14.99 -2.52
CA LEU A 18 4.88 14.90 -3.38
C LEU A 18 5.75 13.69 -3.06
N HIS A 19 5.11 12.59 -2.69
CA HIS A 19 5.79 11.33 -2.50
C HIS A 19 6.41 10.87 -3.82
N ASP A 20 7.64 10.37 -3.76
CA ASP A 20 8.23 9.65 -4.87
C ASP A 20 7.70 8.22 -4.91
N LEU A 21 8.09 7.50 -5.96
CA LEU A 21 7.69 6.10 -6.09
C LEU A 21 8.26 5.26 -4.94
N GLU A 22 9.52 5.49 -4.55
CA GLU A 22 10.20 4.71 -3.50
C GLU A 22 9.47 4.76 -2.16
N CYS A 23 9.00 5.93 -1.71
CA CYS A 23 8.15 6.05 -0.53
C CYS A 23 6.88 5.19 -0.63
N LEU A 24 6.20 5.19 -1.79
CA LEU A 24 5.02 4.35 -1.99
C LEU A 24 5.36 2.86 -1.98
N ILE A 25 6.48 2.46 -2.58
CA ILE A 25 6.96 1.07 -2.54
C ILE A 25 7.21 0.65 -1.09
N THR A 26 7.93 1.46 -0.32
CA THR A 26 8.26 1.13 1.07
C THR A 26 7.01 0.98 1.94
N ILE A 27 5.98 1.83 1.77
CA ILE A 27 4.74 1.67 2.54
C ILE A 27 4.05 0.33 2.22
N TRP A 28 3.98 -0.04 0.94
CA TRP A 28 3.41 -1.33 0.56
C TRP A 28 4.20 -2.52 1.13
N GLU A 29 5.53 -2.40 1.19
CA GLU A 29 6.39 -3.38 1.86
C GLU A 29 6.09 -3.44 3.36
N GLU A 30 5.97 -2.31 4.03
CA GLU A 30 5.70 -2.27 5.47
C GLU A 30 4.34 -2.87 5.83
N VAL A 31 3.34 -2.83 4.94
CA VAL A 31 2.04 -3.50 5.13
C VAL A 31 2.02 -4.95 4.64
N ASP A 32 3.18 -5.51 4.29
CA ASP A 32 3.36 -6.92 3.89
C ASP A 32 2.61 -7.31 2.60
N CYS A 33 2.42 -6.36 1.68
CA CYS A 33 2.04 -6.66 0.30
C CYS A 33 3.30 -6.94 -0.53
N LYS A 34 3.91 -8.12 -0.38
CA LYS A 34 5.27 -8.41 -0.90
C LYS A 34 5.35 -9.67 -1.77
N VAL A 35 4.85 -9.68 -3.01
CA VAL A 35 5.12 -10.83 -3.91
C VAL A 35 5.16 -10.49 -5.41
N MET A 36 4.81 -9.26 -5.83
CA MET A 36 4.46 -8.80 -7.20
C MET A 36 2.94 -8.62 -7.38
N GLY A 37 2.34 -7.77 -6.57
CA GLY A 37 0.93 -7.40 -6.75
C GLY A 37 0.71 -6.65 -8.05
N TRP A 38 -0.50 -6.69 -8.60
CA TRP A 38 -0.81 -5.90 -9.80
C TRP A 38 -0.63 -4.40 -9.51
N ARG A 39 -1.02 -3.94 -8.32
CA ARG A 39 -0.82 -2.55 -7.88
C ARG A 39 0.39 -2.33 -6.97
N TYR A 40 1.14 -3.40 -6.67
CA TYR A 40 2.38 -3.33 -5.90
C TYR A 40 3.61 -3.76 -6.73
N PRO A 41 4.60 -2.86 -6.98
CA PRO A 41 4.54 -1.40 -6.91
C PRO A 41 4.35 -0.74 -8.30
N GLY A 42 4.24 -1.53 -9.37
CA GLY A 42 4.56 -1.04 -10.73
C GLY A 42 3.42 -0.94 -11.74
N ASN A 43 2.18 -1.29 -11.42
CA ASN A 43 1.05 -1.21 -12.38
C ASN A 43 -0.11 -0.35 -11.85
N LEU A 44 0.22 0.77 -11.21
CA LEU A 44 -0.74 1.85 -11.00
C LEU A 44 -0.96 2.60 -12.31
N THR A 45 -2.20 3.02 -12.57
CA THR A 45 -2.44 4.01 -13.61
C THR A 45 -1.75 5.33 -13.22
N VAL A 46 -1.41 6.18 -14.20
CA VAL A 46 -0.84 7.52 -13.91
C VAL A 46 -1.73 8.30 -12.95
N SER A 47 -3.06 8.23 -13.12
CA SER A 47 -4.01 8.89 -12.22
C SER A 47 -4.00 8.33 -10.79
N ASP A 48 -3.90 7.01 -10.62
CA ASP A 48 -3.86 6.40 -9.28
C ASP A 48 -2.54 6.72 -8.58
N ALA A 49 -1.43 6.69 -9.33
CA ALA A 49 -0.13 7.09 -8.83
C ALA A 49 -0.12 8.58 -8.42
N ASP A 50 -0.64 9.48 -9.26
CA ASP A 50 -0.71 10.91 -8.95
C ASP A 50 -1.63 11.21 -7.76
N ALA A 51 -2.74 10.48 -7.62
CA ALA A 51 -3.60 10.57 -6.45
C ALA A 51 -2.83 10.18 -5.17
N LEU A 52 -2.16 9.03 -5.17
CA LEU A 52 -1.38 8.58 -4.01
C LEU A 52 -0.22 9.54 -3.69
N ARG A 53 0.48 10.05 -4.71
CA ARG A 53 1.59 10.98 -4.53
C ARG A 53 1.15 12.33 -3.97
N SER A 54 -0.10 12.73 -4.20
CA SER A 54 -0.66 14.00 -3.70
C SER A 54 -1.41 13.88 -2.36
N SER A 55 -1.80 12.67 -1.96
CA SER A 55 -2.36 12.39 -0.62
C SER A 55 -1.35 12.62 0.51
N ASN A 56 -1.85 12.79 1.73
CA ASN A 56 -0.96 12.82 2.89
C ASN A 56 -0.51 11.40 3.29
N LEU A 57 0.65 11.30 3.94
CA LEU A 57 1.29 10.03 4.30
C LEU A 57 0.36 9.11 5.11
N ARG A 58 -0.45 9.69 5.98
CA ARG A 58 -1.41 8.93 6.79
C ARG A 58 -2.49 8.29 5.91
N GLU A 59 -3.06 9.02 4.97
CA GLU A 59 -4.06 8.51 4.03
C GLU A 59 -3.50 7.37 3.18
N ILE A 60 -2.27 7.53 2.70
CA ILE A 60 -1.58 6.50 1.90
C ILE A 60 -1.43 5.21 2.72
N ILE A 61 -0.90 5.31 3.94
CA ILE A 61 -0.74 4.16 4.83
C ILE A 61 -2.10 3.50 5.13
N GLN A 62 -3.14 4.28 5.40
CA GLN A 62 -4.48 3.72 5.66
C GLN A 62 -5.08 3.06 4.43
N ASN A 63 -4.89 3.63 3.24
CA ASN A 63 -5.33 3.04 1.98
C ASN A 63 -4.68 1.67 1.75
N MET A 64 -3.36 1.59 1.87
CA MET A 64 -2.61 0.35 1.65
C MET A 64 -2.94 -0.71 2.72
N LYS A 65 -3.11 -0.32 3.99
CA LYS A 65 -3.61 -1.21 5.06
C LYS A 65 -5.02 -1.75 4.76
N SER A 66 -5.91 -0.92 4.23
CA SER A 66 -7.25 -1.34 3.83
C SER A 66 -7.20 -2.38 2.70
N VAL A 67 -6.32 -2.17 1.71
CA VAL A 67 -6.08 -3.15 0.63
C VAL A 67 -5.56 -4.46 1.19
N LYS A 68 -4.56 -4.43 2.07
CA LYS A 68 -4.03 -5.62 2.76
C LYS A 68 -5.12 -6.36 3.53
N LEU A 69 -5.92 -5.65 4.33
CA LEU A 69 -7.02 -6.24 5.11
C LEU A 69 -8.04 -6.93 4.21
N ALA A 70 -8.48 -6.27 3.14
CA ALA A 70 -9.42 -6.86 2.19
C ALA A 70 -8.82 -8.07 1.45
N ALA A 71 -7.52 -8.04 1.15
CA ALA A 71 -6.82 -9.17 0.56
C ALA A 71 -6.77 -10.37 1.53
N ASP A 72 -6.48 -10.13 2.81
CA ASP A 72 -6.48 -11.14 3.87
C ASP A 72 -7.88 -11.74 4.11
N ASP A 73 -8.93 -10.93 3.97
CA ASP A 73 -10.33 -11.36 4.04
C ASP A 73 -10.81 -12.13 2.78
N GLY A 74 -9.93 -12.32 1.80
CA GLY A 74 -10.21 -13.15 0.63
C GLY A 74 -10.85 -12.42 -0.55
N ASN A 75 -10.75 -11.09 -0.62
CA ASN A 75 -11.17 -10.35 -1.82
C ASN A 75 -10.19 -10.62 -2.98
N ASP A 76 -10.65 -11.27 -4.05
CA ASP A 76 -9.81 -11.67 -5.20
C ASP A 76 -9.06 -10.48 -5.83
N ASP A 77 -9.70 -9.31 -5.98
CA ASP A 77 -9.06 -8.12 -6.58
C ASP A 77 -7.97 -7.55 -5.67
N HIS A 78 -8.21 -7.47 -4.37
CA HIS A 78 -7.22 -6.98 -3.42
C HIS A 78 -6.09 -7.98 -3.20
N GLN A 79 -6.36 -9.29 -3.27
CA GLN A 79 -5.33 -10.33 -3.31
C GLN A 79 -4.42 -10.19 -4.53
N LEU A 80 -4.97 -9.95 -5.73
CA LEU A 80 -4.17 -9.64 -6.91
C LEU A 80 -3.38 -8.34 -6.72
N ASN A 81 -3.99 -7.31 -6.16
CA ASN A 81 -3.32 -6.01 -5.96
C ASN A 81 -2.16 -6.07 -4.94
N CYS A 82 -2.30 -6.86 -3.87
CA CYS A 82 -1.34 -6.94 -2.77
C CYS A 82 -0.33 -8.09 -2.94
N TYR A 83 -0.79 -9.28 -3.37
CA TYR A 83 0.03 -10.50 -3.47
C TYR A 83 0.30 -10.96 -4.91
N GLY A 84 -0.43 -10.44 -5.91
CA GLY A 84 -0.27 -10.88 -7.30
C GLY A 84 -0.86 -12.26 -7.59
N ILE A 85 -1.47 -12.89 -6.58
CA ILE A 85 -2.07 -14.22 -6.67
C ILE A 85 -3.40 -14.22 -5.92
N VAL A 86 -4.39 -14.92 -6.48
CA VAL A 86 -5.62 -15.25 -5.76
C VAL A 86 -5.41 -16.58 -5.05
N ARG A 87 -5.52 -16.58 -3.72
CA ARG A 87 -5.55 -17.80 -2.90
C ARG A 87 -7.01 -18.07 -2.54
N ARG A 88 -7.69 -18.89 -3.36
CA ARG A 88 -8.95 -19.48 -2.93
C ARG A 88 -8.65 -20.51 -1.87
N VAL A 89 -8.93 -20.17 -0.61
CA VAL A 89 -8.91 -21.14 0.48
C VAL A 89 -10.03 -22.14 0.18
N HIS A 90 -9.71 -23.24 -0.51
CA HIS A 90 -10.61 -24.38 -0.53
C HIS A 90 -10.62 -24.90 0.90
N PHE A 91 -11.76 -24.73 1.58
CA PHE A 91 -12.07 -25.54 2.74
C PHE A 91 -12.27 -26.98 2.23
N THR A 92 -11.19 -27.75 2.15
CA THR A 92 -11.24 -29.22 2.17
C THR A 92 -11.08 -29.71 3.59
#